data_AF-A0A661HVN7-F1
#
_entry.id   AF-A0A661HVN7-F1
#
_cell.length_a   1.000
_cell.length_b   1.000
_cell.length_c   1.000
_cell.angle_alpha   90.00
_cell.angle_beta   90.00
_cell.angle_gamma   90.00
#
_symmetry.space_group_name_H-M   'P 1'
#
loop_
_entity.id
_entity.type
_entity.pdbx_description
1 polymer ?
#
loop_
_entity_poly.entity_id
_entity_poly.type
_entity_poly.pdbx_seq_one_letter_code
_entity_poly.pdbx_strand_id
1 'polypeptide(L)'
;MQLTVKRLLKILSSERALLEMLFIKRDGIVSISHAKEFTKEGALEKLIESSLITTDSSVVELDEDLRTFLEAILDSSDEIEIGNIGELLDEISSKVALYHQMNSAEIRERYIRRINRILKRIPLMISKSLIKLHQHIHLTYKSADAYEVKKMELHYYKEKLELLIAIDTRIESTLTLEAG
;
A
#
# COMPACT_ATOMS: atom_id res chain seq x y z
N MET A 1 -21.15 12.56 6.22
CA MET A 1 -22.11 11.45 6.45
C MET A 1 -21.29 10.18 6.68
N GLN A 2 -21.48 9.45 7.78
CA GLN A 2 -20.57 8.34 8.15
C GLN A 2 -20.76 7.13 7.20
N LEU A 3 -19.67 6.63 6.63
CA LEU A 3 -19.66 5.44 5.77
C LEU A 3 -19.82 4.19 6.66
N THR A 4 -20.78 3.33 6.37
CA THR A 4 -20.98 2.04 7.07
C THR A 4 -20.53 0.88 6.20
N VAL A 5 -20.16 -0.26 6.79
CA VAL A 5 -19.72 -1.47 6.05
C VAL A 5 -20.74 -1.89 5.00
N LYS A 6 -22.03 -1.95 5.37
CA LYS A 6 -23.12 -2.30 4.44
C LYS A 6 -23.18 -1.35 3.23
N ARG A 7 -22.95 -0.06 3.47
CA ARG A 7 -22.96 0.96 2.41
C ARG A 7 -21.72 0.86 1.54
N LEU A 8 -20.54 0.66 2.14
CA LEU A 8 -19.30 0.42 1.41
C LEU A 8 -19.46 -0.76 0.45
N LEU A 9 -19.89 -1.93 0.93
CA LEU A 9 -20.09 -3.10 0.09
C LEU A 9 -21.07 -2.85 -1.07
N LYS A 10 -22.14 -2.07 -0.82
CA LYS A 10 -23.08 -1.69 -1.87
C LYS A 10 -22.44 -0.78 -2.92
N ILE A 11 -21.63 0.20 -2.51
CA ILE A 11 -20.92 1.11 -3.42
C ILE A 11 -19.89 0.34 -4.24
N LEU A 12 -19.06 -0.50 -3.60
CA LEU A 12 -18.07 -1.33 -4.28
C LEU A 12 -18.73 -2.25 -5.32
N SER A 13 -19.90 -2.80 -4.99
CA SER A 13 -20.67 -3.63 -5.92
C SER A 13 -21.24 -2.83 -7.09
N SER A 14 -21.80 -1.64 -6.85
CA SER A 14 -22.43 -0.83 -7.90
C SER A 14 -21.41 -0.17 -8.84
N GLU A 15 -20.25 0.23 -8.32
CA GLU A 15 -19.22 0.97 -9.06
C GLU A 15 -18.04 0.08 -9.47
N ARG A 16 -18.21 -1.25 -9.43
CA ARG A 16 -17.15 -2.23 -9.67
C ARG A 16 -16.33 -1.99 -10.95
N ALA A 17 -16.98 -1.60 -12.05
CA ALA A 17 -16.30 -1.44 -13.35
C ALA A 17 -15.33 -0.25 -13.34
N LEU A 18 -15.75 0.87 -12.75
CA LEU A 18 -14.89 2.04 -12.56
C LEU A 18 -13.75 1.72 -11.59
N LEU A 19 -14.06 1.12 -10.44
CA LEU A 19 -13.07 0.81 -9.41
C LEU A 19 -12.02 -0.18 -9.92
N GLU A 20 -12.42 -1.21 -10.67
CA GLU A 20 -11.52 -2.17 -11.32
C GLU A 20 -10.61 -1.50 -12.34
N MET A 21 -11.17 -0.63 -13.20
CA MET A 21 -10.39 0.13 -14.18
C MET A 21 -9.35 1.03 -13.49
N LEU A 22 -9.75 1.78 -12.46
CA LEU A 22 -8.82 2.62 -11.69
C LEU A 22 -7.77 1.75 -10.98
N PHE A 23 -8.15 0.59 -10.46
CA PHE A 23 -7.22 -0.32 -9.78
C PHE A 23 -6.12 -0.82 -10.72
N ILE A 24 -6.48 -1.26 -11.93
CA ILE A 24 -5.54 -1.79 -12.94
C ILE A 24 -4.57 -0.72 -13.45
N LYS A 25 -5.03 0.53 -13.63
CA LYS A 25 -4.17 1.64 -14.08
C LYS A 25 -3.29 2.18 -12.95
N ARG A 26 -2.21 1.45 -12.64
CA ARG A 26 -1.24 1.78 -11.58
C ARG A 26 -0.49 3.11 -11.80
N ASP A 27 -0.12 3.41 -13.04
CA ASP A 27 0.61 4.64 -13.43
C ASP A 27 -0.28 5.69 -14.12
N GLY A 28 -1.56 5.37 -14.30
CA GLY A 28 -2.43 6.05 -15.23
C GLY A 28 -3.29 7.10 -14.54
N ILE A 29 -2.84 8.34 -14.60
CA ILE A 29 -3.67 9.53 -14.50
C ILE A 29 -4.92 9.31 -15.39
N VAL A 30 -6.09 9.05 -14.80
CA VAL A 30 -7.32 8.83 -15.57
C VAL A 30 -8.08 10.14 -15.67
N SER A 31 -8.37 10.62 -16.88
CA SER A 31 -9.18 11.82 -17.02
C SER A 31 -10.61 11.57 -16.53
N ILE A 32 -11.23 12.59 -15.94
CA ILE A 32 -12.64 12.53 -15.50
C ILE A 32 -13.56 12.14 -16.67
N SER A 33 -13.28 12.63 -17.88
CA SER A 33 -14.04 12.27 -19.09
C SER A 33 -14.04 10.77 -19.36
N HIS A 34 -12.88 10.13 -19.27
CA HIS A 34 -12.76 8.69 -19.50
C HIS A 34 -13.37 7.90 -18.34
N ALA A 35 -13.20 8.34 -17.10
CA ALA A 35 -13.82 7.68 -15.94
C ALA A 35 -15.35 7.66 -16.01
N LYS A 36 -15.98 8.71 -16.55
CA LYS A 36 -17.43 8.77 -16.77
C LYS A 36 -17.95 7.72 -17.75
N GLU A 37 -17.11 7.12 -18.59
CA GLU A 37 -17.51 6.01 -19.49
C GLU A 37 -17.78 4.71 -18.71
N PHE A 38 -17.25 4.57 -17.48
CA PHE A 38 -17.34 3.35 -16.68
C PHE A 38 -18.36 3.44 -15.55
N THR A 39 -19.08 4.56 -15.43
CA THR A 39 -20.06 4.78 -14.36
C THR A 39 -21.24 5.63 -14.82
N LYS A 40 -22.29 5.69 -14.00
CA LYS A 40 -23.48 6.51 -14.24
C LYS A 40 -23.24 7.95 -13.80
N GLU A 41 -24.05 8.85 -14.34
CA GLU A 41 -24.03 10.26 -13.94
C GLU A 41 -24.28 10.42 -12.43
N GLY A 42 -23.51 11.28 -11.77
CA GLY A 42 -23.60 11.51 -10.32
C GLY A 42 -22.89 10.45 -9.44
N ALA A 43 -22.27 9.42 -10.03
CA ALA A 43 -21.60 8.37 -9.26
C ALA A 43 -20.18 8.76 -8.83
N LEU A 44 -19.45 9.52 -9.66
CA LEU A 44 -18.12 10.04 -9.31
C LEU A 44 -18.21 10.94 -8.07
N GLU A 45 -19.19 11.84 -8.05
CA GLU A 45 -19.44 12.75 -6.93
C GLU A 45 -19.71 11.96 -5.63
N LYS A 46 -20.50 10.89 -5.70
CA LYS A 46 -20.75 10.01 -4.55
C LYS A 46 -19.50 9.29 -4.08
N LEU A 47 -18.66 8.83 -4.99
CA LEU A 47 -17.40 8.15 -4.66
C LEU A 47 -16.41 9.11 -3.99
N ILE A 48 -16.33 10.34 -4.48
CA ILE A 48 -15.53 11.43 -3.90
C ILE A 48 -16.05 11.78 -2.49
N GLU A 49 -17.36 11.98 -2.34
CA GLU A 49 -17.99 12.24 -1.03
C GLU A 49 -17.76 11.11 -0.02
N SER A 50 -17.63 9.88 -0.50
CA SER A 50 -17.31 8.71 0.33
C SER A 50 -15.82 8.49 0.58
N SER A 51 -14.94 9.35 0.04
CA SER A 51 -13.48 9.23 0.12
C SER A 51 -12.94 7.91 -0.43
N LEU A 52 -13.61 7.32 -1.42
CA LEU A 52 -13.17 6.08 -2.07
C LEU A 52 -12.33 6.36 -3.33
N ILE A 53 -12.49 7.56 -3.90
CA ILE A 53 -11.67 8.07 -5.01
C ILE A 53 -11.30 9.53 -4.72
N THR A 54 -10.21 9.99 -5.32
CA THR A 54 -9.73 11.37 -5.23
C THR A 54 -9.64 12.00 -6.62
N THR A 55 -9.68 13.33 -6.68
CA THR A 55 -9.58 14.08 -7.95
C THR A 55 -8.58 15.22 -7.80
N ASP A 56 -7.72 15.41 -8.79
CA ASP A 56 -6.87 16.59 -8.92
C ASP A 56 -6.86 17.02 -10.38
N SER A 57 -6.88 18.32 -10.67
CA SER A 57 -6.49 18.87 -11.98
C SER A 57 -7.02 18.12 -13.23
N SER A 58 -8.31 17.76 -13.23
CA SER A 58 -9.06 17.02 -14.27
C SER A 58 -8.94 15.49 -14.32
N VAL A 59 -8.32 14.91 -13.30
CA VAL A 59 -8.01 13.48 -13.24
C VAL A 59 -8.60 12.84 -11.99
N VAL A 60 -8.82 11.54 -12.02
CA VAL A 60 -9.41 10.77 -10.94
C VAL A 60 -8.58 9.52 -10.65
N GLU A 61 -8.38 9.26 -9.37
CA GLU A 61 -7.57 8.15 -8.87
C GLU A 61 -8.34 7.44 -7.74
N LEU A 62 -8.07 6.15 -7.54
CA LEU A 62 -8.50 5.48 -6.31
C LEU A 62 -7.89 6.19 -5.10
N ASP A 63 -8.65 6.27 -4.02
CA ASP A 63 -8.07 6.65 -2.75
C ASP A 63 -6.97 5.65 -2.36
N GLU A 64 -5.86 6.17 -1.80
CA GLU A 64 -4.67 5.37 -1.52
C GLU A 64 -4.95 4.29 -0.46
N ASP A 65 -5.79 4.59 0.54
CA ASP A 65 -6.13 3.64 1.59
C ASP A 65 -7.02 2.53 1.03
N LEU A 66 -8.00 2.88 0.18
CA LEU A 66 -8.84 1.90 -0.51
C LEU A 66 -8.01 1.02 -1.47
N ARG A 67 -7.11 1.62 -2.25
CA ARG A 67 -6.21 0.88 -3.15
C ARG A 67 -5.38 -0.13 -2.36
N THR A 68 -4.74 0.33 -1.27
CA THR A 68 -3.90 -0.54 -0.45
C THR A 68 -4.71 -1.67 0.19
N PHE A 69 -5.93 -1.38 0.64
CA PHE A 69 -6.86 -2.40 1.15
C PHE A 69 -7.22 -3.45 0.10
N LEU A 70 -7.54 -3.04 -1.12
CA LEU A 70 -7.86 -3.95 -2.22
C LEU A 70 -6.62 -4.78 -2.63
N GLU A 71 -5.44 -4.17 -2.73
CA GLU A 71 -4.18 -4.88 -2.94
C GLU A 71 -3.89 -5.87 -1.80
N ALA A 72 -4.32 -5.60 -0.56
CA ALA A 72 -4.15 -6.54 0.55
C ALA A 72 -5.05 -7.78 0.43
N ILE A 73 -6.30 -7.60 -0.03
CA ILE A 73 -7.30 -8.67 -0.14
C ILE A 73 -7.15 -9.49 -1.44
N LEU A 74 -6.85 -8.81 -2.55
CA LEU A 74 -6.73 -9.44 -3.87
C LEU A 74 -5.37 -10.10 -4.11
N ASP A 75 -4.39 -9.83 -3.26
CA ASP A 75 -3.09 -10.48 -3.31
C ASP A 75 -3.23 -11.97 -3.00
N SER A 76 -3.41 -12.73 -4.08
CA SER A 76 -3.45 -14.19 -4.12
C SER A 76 -2.06 -14.83 -4.11
N SER A 77 -0.99 -14.04 -4.04
CA SER A 77 0.35 -14.57 -3.85
C SER A 77 0.51 -15.03 -2.41
N ASP A 78 0.83 -16.31 -2.23
CA ASP A 78 1.29 -16.87 -0.95
C ASP A 78 2.70 -16.39 -0.57
N GLU A 79 3.34 -15.56 -1.40
CA GLU A 79 4.69 -15.06 -1.13
C GLU A 79 4.72 -13.94 -0.09
N ILE A 80 5.76 -13.98 0.75
CA ILE A 80 6.05 -12.97 1.76
C ILE A 80 7.04 -11.94 1.17
N GLU A 81 6.49 -10.85 0.65
CA GLU A 81 7.24 -9.75 0.01
C GLU A 81 7.85 -8.77 1.03
N ILE A 82 9.02 -9.11 1.58
CA ILE A 82 9.75 -8.25 2.54
C ILE A 82 10.78 -7.36 1.83
N GLY A 83 11.34 -7.82 0.69
CA GLY A 83 12.41 -7.10 -0.03
C GLY A 83 12.01 -5.70 -0.47
N ASN A 84 10.76 -5.52 -0.88
CA ASN A 84 10.23 -4.24 -1.35
C ASN A 84 10.25 -3.14 -0.28
N ILE A 85 10.25 -3.48 1.02
CA ILE A 85 10.20 -2.48 2.09
C ILE A 85 11.56 -1.79 2.28
N GLY A 86 12.67 -2.52 2.16
CA GLY A 86 14.02 -1.96 2.25
C GLY A 86 14.31 -0.96 1.13
N GLU A 87 13.92 -1.29 -0.10
CA GLU A 87 14.06 -0.42 -1.26
C GLU A 87 13.25 0.88 -1.14
N LEU A 88 12.04 0.82 -0.55
CA LEU A 88 11.23 2.01 -0.29
C LEU A 88 11.88 2.93 0.74
N LEU A 89 12.58 2.38 1.74
CA LEU A 89 13.37 3.18 2.68
C LEU A 89 14.55 3.87 1.98
N ASP A 90 15.25 3.16 1.10
CA ASP A 90 16.32 3.75 0.29
C ASP A 90 15.78 4.86 -0.64
N GLU A 91 14.59 4.66 -1.22
CA GLU A 91 13.92 5.66 -2.05
C GLU A 91 13.55 6.91 -1.23
N ILE A 92 13.06 6.74 0.01
CA ILE A 92 12.80 7.86 0.92
C ILE A 92 14.09 8.63 1.22
N SER A 93 15.15 7.94 1.66
CA SER A 93 16.42 8.59 2.00
C SER A 93 17.00 9.36 0.82
N SER A 94 16.92 8.79 -0.39
CA SER A 94 17.35 9.46 -1.62
C SER A 94 16.52 10.73 -1.90
N LYS A 95 15.19 10.68 -1.74
CA LYS A 95 14.32 11.85 -1.96
C LYS A 95 14.51 12.93 -0.92
N VAL A 96 14.76 12.57 0.34
CA VAL A 96 15.10 13.52 1.41
C VAL A 96 16.41 14.25 1.07
N ALA A 97 17.45 13.52 0.66
CA ALA A 97 18.71 14.13 0.24
C ALA A 97 18.53 15.09 -0.94
N LEU A 98 17.73 14.71 -1.95
CA LEU A 98 17.40 15.58 -3.09
C LEU A 98 16.61 16.81 -2.65
N TYR A 99 15.63 16.66 -1.75
CA TYR A 99 14.83 17.76 -1.22
C TYR A 99 15.70 18.89 -0.64
N HIS A 100 16.76 18.54 0.12
CA HIS A 100 17.69 19.51 0.70
C HIS A 100 18.53 20.27 -0.33
N GLN A 101 18.70 19.73 -1.54
CA GLN A 101 19.47 20.37 -2.62
C GLN A 101 18.60 21.30 -3.51
N MET A 102 17.27 21.31 -3.32
CA MET A 102 16.37 22.04 -4.21
C MET A 102 16.14 23.49 -3.77
N ASN A 103 16.33 24.42 -4.71
CA ASN A 103 16.09 25.86 -4.49
C ASN A 103 14.62 26.27 -4.65
N SER A 104 13.85 25.57 -5.50
CA SER A 104 12.44 25.89 -5.77
C SER A 104 11.47 25.28 -4.74
N ALA A 105 10.57 26.10 -4.21
CA ALA A 105 9.54 25.68 -3.26
C ALA A 105 8.53 24.69 -3.87
N GLU A 106 8.15 24.89 -5.13
CA GLU A 106 7.20 24.02 -5.83
C GLU A 106 7.76 22.60 -6.05
N ILE A 107 9.05 22.51 -6.36
CA ILE A 107 9.75 21.23 -6.52
C ILE A 107 9.86 20.52 -5.17
N ARG A 108 10.23 21.26 -4.12
CA ARG A 108 10.29 20.75 -2.74
C ARG A 108 8.96 20.14 -2.28
N GLU A 109 7.84 20.81 -2.56
CA GLU A 109 6.51 20.31 -2.22
C GLU A 109 6.15 18.99 -2.93
N ARG A 110 6.61 18.81 -4.19
CA ARG A 110 6.42 17.56 -4.92
C ARG A 110 7.17 16.39 -4.27
N TYR A 111 8.39 16.62 -3.81
CA TYR A 111 9.16 15.61 -3.08
C TYR A 111 8.51 15.26 -1.74
N ILE A 112 8.04 16.25 -0.98
CA ILE A 112 7.30 16.03 0.28
C ILE A 112 6.07 15.16 0.03
N ARG A 113 5.25 15.48 -0.99
CA ARG A 113 4.06 14.66 -1.34
C ARG A 113 4.45 13.22 -1.65
N ARG A 114 5.54 13.01 -2.38
CA ARG A 114 6.01 11.67 -2.75
C ARG A 114 6.57 10.91 -1.55
N ILE A 115 7.35 11.57 -0.68
CA ILE A 115 7.86 10.99 0.58
C ILE A 115 6.68 10.57 1.48
N ASN A 116 5.69 11.45 1.66
CA ASN A 116 4.49 11.16 2.46
C ASN A 116 3.69 9.98 1.90
N ARG A 117 3.57 9.86 0.58
CA ARG A 117 2.91 8.71 -0.06
C ARG A 117 3.64 7.40 0.27
N ILE A 118 4.97 7.38 0.18
CA ILE A 118 5.76 6.17 0.48
C ILE A 118 5.68 5.82 1.98
N LEU A 119 5.82 6.81 2.87
CA LEU A 119 5.75 6.61 4.32
C LEU A 119 4.41 6.00 4.77
N LYS A 120 3.29 6.40 4.17
CA LYS A 120 1.97 5.85 4.48
C LYS A 120 1.83 4.36 4.12
N ARG A 121 2.59 3.87 3.14
CA ARG A 121 2.49 2.47 2.66
C ARG A 121 3.29 1.51 3.52
N ILE A 122 4.41 1.95 4.12
CA ILE A 122 5.33 1.09 4.87
C ILE A 122 4.65 0.35 6.04
N PRO A 123 3.88 1.00 6.94
CA PRO A 123 3.22 0.31 8.05
C PRO A 123 2.25 -0.78 7.60
N LEU A 124 1.53 -0.54 6.49
CA LEU A 124 0.60 -1.49 5.90
C LEU A 124 1.34 -2.70 5.31
N MET A 125 2.46 -2.48 4.62
CA MET A 125 3.30 -3.55 4.07
C MET A 125 3.93 -4.42 5.17
N ILE A 126 4.45 -3.80 6.23
CA ILE A 126 5.00 -4.51 7.40
C ILE A 126 3.90 -5.35 8.06
N SER A 127 2.73 -4.75 8.33
CA SER A 127 1.60 -5.45 8.95
C SER A 127 1.11 -6.63 8.12
N LYS A 128 0.99 -6.46 6.80
CA LYS A 128 0.61 -7.53 5.86
C LYS A 128 1.62 -8.68 5.89
N SER A 129 2.92 -8.35 5.85
CA SER A 129 4.00 -9.33 5.90
C SER A 129 3.98 -10.14 7.20
N LEU A 130 3.76 -9.48 8.34
CA LEU A 130 3.64 -10.13 9.65
C LEU A 130 2.42 -11.07 9.74
N ILE A 131 1.26 -10.62 9.25
CA ILE A 131 0.03 -11.45 9.23
C ILE A 131 0.25 -12.71 8.39
N LYS A 132 0.81 -12.57 7.18
CA LYS A 132 1.13 -13.72 6.33
C LYS A 132 2.12 -14.64 7.02
N LEU A 133 3.21 -14.12 7.57
CA LEU A 133 4.20 -14.92 8.29
C LEU A 133 3.57 -15.74 9.43
N HIS A 134 2.72 -15.11 10.23
CA HIS A 134 2.00 -15.78 11.31
C HIS A 134 1.08 -16.89 10.79
N GLN A 135 0.35 -16.65 9.70
CA GLN A 135 -0.51 -17.64 9.06
C GLN A 135 0.29 -18.83 8.53
N HIS A 136 1.39 -18.58 7.81
CA HIS A 136 2.25 -19.63 7.27
C HIS A 136 2.90 -20.47 8.37
N ILE A 137 3.40 -19.84 9.45
CA ILE A 137 3.94 -20.55 10.60
C ILE A 137 2.87 -21.48 11.20
N HIS A 138 1.65 -20.97 11.43
CA HIS A 138 0.55 -21.76 11.99
C HIS A 138 0.14 -22.93 11.10
N LEU A 139 0.07 -22.72 9.78
CA LEU A 139 -0.20 -23.78 8.81
C LEU A 139 0.90 -24.83 8.82
N THR A 140 2.17 -24.43 8.74
CA THR A 140 3.34 -25.31 8.81
C THR A 140 3.34 -26.15 10.09
N TYR A 141 2.91 -25.59 11.21
CA TYR A 141 2.75 -26.36 12.45
C TYR A 141 1.65 -27.41 12.39
N LYS A 142 0.55 -27.15 11.66
CA LYS A 142 -0.63 -28.01 11.56
C LYS A 142 -0.59 -29.03 10.43
N SER A 143 0.05 -28.73 9.31
CA SER A 143 -0.10 -29.49 8.05
C SER A 143 1.19 -30.08 7.49
N ALA A 144 2.37 -29.73 8.01
CA ALA A 144 3.61 -30.31 7.50
C ALA A 144 3.78 -31.75 8.00
N ASP A 145 3.60 -32.73 7.10
CA ASP A 145 3.65 -34.17 7.40
C ASP A 145 5.08 -34.67 7.68
N ALA A 146 6.09 -34.04 7.09
CA ALA A 146 7.50 -34.42 7.23
C ALA A 146 8.27 -33.42 8.11
N TYR A 147 8.95 -33.93 9.14
CA TYR A 147 9.70 -33.12 10.11
C TYR A 147 10.78 -32.24 9.47
N GLU A 148 11.53 -32.78 8.49
CA GLU A 148 12.60 -32.03 7.83
C GLU A 148 12.05 -30.87 6.96
N VAL A 149 10.92 -31.09 6.28
CA VAL A 149 10.23 -30.04 5.50
C VAL A 149 9.74 -28.94 6.44
N LYS A 150 9.09 -29.33 7.55
CA LYS A 150 8.64 -28.41 8.60
C LYS A 150 9.78 -27.53 9.14
N LYS A 151 10.95 -28.13 9.38
CA LYS A 151 12.13 -27.41 9.90
C LYS A 151 12.68 -26.42 8.87
N MET A 152 12.75 -26.79 7.59
CA MET A 152 13.21 -25.91 6.52
C MET A 152 12.26 -24.72 6.33
N GLU A 153 10.95 -24.95 6.28
CA GLU A 153 9.94 -23.89 6.15
C GLU A 153 9.96 -22.92 7.33
N LEU A 154 10.02 -23.43 8.57
CA LEU A 154 10.13 -22.59 9.76
C LEU A 154 11.43 -21.78 9.80
N HIS A 155 12.55 -22.32 9.32
CA HIS A 155 13.79 -21.58 9.20
C HIS A 155 13.66 -20.42 8.21
N TYR A 156 13.06 -20.67 7.05
CA TYR A 156 12.79 -19.63 6.06
C TYR A 156 11.91 -18.51 6.63
N TYR A 157 10.82 -18.84 7.35
CA TYR A 157 9.98 -17.82 8.00
C TYR A 157 10.71 -17.07 9.11
N LYS A 158 11.63 -17.73 9.81
CA LYS A 158 12.48 -17.07 10.81
C LYS A 158 13.39 -16.02 10.16
N GLU A 159 14.07 -16.36 9.07
CA GLU A 159 14.92 -15.39 8.33
C GLU A 159 14.09 -14.19 7.85
N LYS A 160 12.89 -14.44 7.36
CA LYS A 160 11.94 -13.40 6.95
C LYS A 160 11.55 -12.48 8.13
N LEU A 161 11.29 -13.03 9.31
CA LEU A 161 11.04 -12.23 10.52
C LEU A 161 12.25 -11.39 10.92
N GLU A 162 13.45 -11.97 10.89
CA GLU A 162 14.70 -11.26 11.21
C GLU A 162 14.93 -10.07 10.27
N LEU A 163 14.58 -10.20 8.99
CA LEU A 163 14.61 -9.08 8.04
C LEU A 163 13.62 -7.97 8.40
N LEU A 164 12.39 -8.29 8.82
CA LEU A 164 11.42 -7.28 9.27
C LEU A 164 11.90 -6.54 10.52
N ILE A 165 12.50 -7.26 11.47
CA ILE A 165 13.08 -6.66 12.68
C ILE A 165 14.24 -5.71 12.31
N ALA A 166 15.10 -6.12 11.38
CA ALA A 166 16.20 -5.27 10.90
C ALA A 166 15.67 -3.98 10.24
N ILE A 167 14.59 -4.08 9.46
CA ILE A 167 13.91 -2.93 8.85
C ILE A 167 13.33 -2.01 9.93
N ASP A 168 12.65 -2.56 10.94
CA ASP A 168 12.08 -1.79 12.05
C ASP A 168 13.16 -1.03 12.82
N THR A 169 14.26 -1.71 13.18
CA THR A 169 15.43 -1.10 13.83
C THR A 169 16.03 0.01 12.97
N ARG A 170 16.10 -0.18 11.65
CA ARG A 170 16.61 0.84 10.71
C ARG A 170 15.68 2.06 10.67
N ILE A 171 14.36 1.87 10.68
CA ILE A 171 13.38 2.96 10.74
C ILE A 171 13.57 3.76 12.03
N GLU A 172 13.64 3.09 13.18
CA GLU A 172 13.86 3.74 14.48
C GLU A 172 15.16 4.56 14.49
N SER A 173 16.26 3.98 14.01
CA SER A 173 17.55 4.69 13.95
C SER A 173 17.49 5.94 13.07
N THR A 174 16.79 5.88 11.93
CA THR A 174 16.66 7.00 10.98
C THR A 174 15.83 8.13 11.60
N LEU A 175 14.72 7.79 12.25
CA LEU A 175 13.86 8.75 12.94
C LEU A 175 14.59 9.48 14.08
N THR A 176 15.46 8.77 14.82
CA THR A 176 16.24 9.38 15.91
C THR A 176 17.38 10.28 15.41
N LEU A 177 17.98 9.97 14.26
CA LEU A 177 19.04 10.78 13.65
C LEU A 177 18.52 12.10 13.07
N GLU A 178 17.27 12.13 12.56
CA GLU A 178 16.67 13.33 11.98
C GLU A 178 15.97 14.24 13.02
N ALA A 179 15.82 13.78 14.27
CA ALA A 179 15.20 14.55 15.36
C ALA A 179 16.20 15.38 16.20
N GLY A 180 17.51 15.26 15.94
CA GLY A 180 18.59 16.03 16.58
C GLY A 180 19.17 17.09 15.66
#